data_AF-A0A918DMF5-F1
#
_entry.id   AF-A0A918DMF5-F1
#
_cell.length_a   1.000
_cell.length_b   1.000
_cell.length_c   1.000
_cell.angle_alpha   90.00
_cell.angle_beta   90.00
_cell.angle_gamma   90.00
#
_symmetry.space_group_name_H-M   'P 1'
#
loop_
_entity.id
_entity.type
_entity.pdbx_description
1 polymer ?
#
loop_
_entity_poly.entity_id
_entity_poly.type
_entity_poly.pdbx_seq_one_letter_code
_entity_poly.pdbx_strand_id
1 'polypeptide(L)'
;MNSKQMERAILVAISWQQGMSGTASRVRDYTPTKALDWTLETGGAERHLHFLANRVIPFVEARFRTTAKKRTFVGNSLGGLFGLYILLNRPTLFEHYVLGSPSLWYDNKALLGQVSAWADNQQNPSAKVFIGVGEKETPLGSNITHDLVGDAISLKSQLAPWRFEHLDVKLMIVPNADHEVAFPTVVTSALDWLFAQPPSIP
;
A
#
# COMPACT_ATOMS: atom_id res chain seq x y z
N MET A 1 21.24 18.41 18.16
CA MET A 1 20.47 17.60 17.20
C MET A 1 18.99 17.88 17.44
N ASN A 2 18.32 18.63 16.57
CA ASN A 2 16.86 18.74 16.63
C ASN A 2 16.27 17.47 16.01
N SER A 3 16.07 16.42 16.81
CA SER A 3 15.27 15.28 16.40
C SER A 3 13.84 15.77 16.21
N LYS A 4 13.40 15.96 14.97
CA LYS A 4 11.98 16.15 14.67
C LYS A 4 11.25 14.92 15.22
N GLN A 5 10.52 15.08 16.32
CA GLN A 5 9.75 13.97 16.89
C GLN A 5 8.55 13.70 15.99
N MET A 6 8.41 12.44 15.54
CA MET A 6 7.22 11.97 14.83
C MET A 6 5.99 12.12 15.73
N GLU A 7 4.85 12.48 15.15
CA GLU A 7 3.57 12.49 15.88
C GLU A 7 3.29 11.09 16.48
N ARG A 8 2.70 11.06 17.69
CA ARG A 8 2.31 9.79 18.32
C ARG A 8 1.21 9.12 17.48
N ALA A 9 1.37 7.83 17.22
CA ALA A 9 0.40 7.04 16.45
C ALA A 9 -0.10 5.83 17.25
N ILE A 10 -1.31 5.39 16.93
CA ILE A 10 -1.83 4.08 17.34
C ILE A 10 -1.47 3.08 16.26
N LEU A 11 -0.69 2.06 16.61
CA LEU A 11 -0.38 0.95 15.69
C LEU A 11 -1.47 -0.12 15.80
N VAL A 12 -2.07 -0.46 14.66
CA VAL A 12 -3.08 -1.53 14.56
C VAL A 12 -2.58 -2.57 13.59
N ALA A 13 -2.17 -3.73 14.10
CA ALA A 13 -1.80 -4.88 13.28
C ALA A 13 -3.03 -5.76 13.02
N ILE A 14 -3.37 -5.99 11.76
CA ILE A 14 -4.50 -6.84 11.36
C ILE A 14 -3.93 -8.23 11.08
N SER A 15 -4.33 -9.20 11.91
CA SER A 15 -3.94 -10.59 11.78
C SER A 15 -4.83 -11.33 10.75
N TRP A 16 -4.64 -12.64 10.65
CA TRP A 16 -5.40 -13.51 9.75
C TRP A 16 -6.74 -13.94 10.35
N GLN A 17 -7.62 -14.47 9.50
CA GLN A 17 -8.90 -15.02 9.93
C GLN A 17 -8.72 -16.22 10.87
N GLN A 18 -9.47 -16.23 11.98
CA GLN A 18 -9.52 -17.37 12.89
C GLN A 18 -9.96 -18.65 12.16
N GLY A 19 -9.24 -19.75 12.41
CA GLY A 19 -9.48 -21.04 11.73
C GLY A 19 -8.83 -21.16 10.34
N MET A 20 -8.01 -20.19 9.94
CA MET A 20 -7.26 -20.20 8.68
C MET A 20 -5.77 -19.99 8.92
N SER A 21 -4.91 -20.52 8.05
CA SER A 21 -3.49 -20.18 8.09
C SER A 21 -3.28 -18.73 7.65
N GLY A 22 -2.23 -18.09 8.16
CA GLY A 22 -1.87 -16.73 7.76
C GLY A 22 -1.67 -16.58 6.26
N THR A 23 -1.04 -17.57 5.62
CA THR A 23 -0.82 -17.62 4.17
C THR A 23 -2.13 -17.70 3.38
N ALA A 24 -3.05 -18.60 3.75
CA ALA A 24 -4.33 -18.71 3.05
C ALA A 24 -5.18 -17.44 3.24
N SER A 25 -5.24 -16.89 4.45
CA SER A 25 -5.98 -15.66 4.72
C SER A 25 -5.45 -14.50 3.90
N ARG A 26 -4.13 -14.24 3.93
CA ARG A 26 -3.55 -13.10 3.19
C ARG A 26 -3.69 -13.24 1.67
N VAL A 27 -3.58 -14.45 1.12
CA VAL A 27 -3.75 -14.65 -0.33
C VAL A 27 -5.18 -14.32 -0.74
N ARG A 28 -6.17 -14.82 0.00
CA ARG A 28 -7.57 -14.50 -0.24
C ARG A 28 -7.86 -13.02 -0.03
N ASP A 29 -7.46 -12.47 1.10
CA ASP A 29 -7.87 -11.15 1.57
C ASP A 29 -7.20 -9.99 0.83
N TYR A 30 -6.01 -10.21 0.25
CA TYR A 30 -5.23 -9.14 -0.39
C TYR A 30 -5.29 -9.16 -1.92
N THR A 31 -5.95 -10.16 -2.52
CA THR A 31 -6.05 -10.28 -3.99
C THR A 31 -7.38 -9.73 -4.51
N PRO A 32 -7.37 -8.78 -5.48
CA PRO A 32 -8.58 -8.13 -6.00
C PRO A 32 -9.50 -9.05 -6.79
N THR A 33 -8.93 -9.94 -7.58
CA THR A 33 -9.63 -10.81 -8.53
C THR A 33 -9.40 -12.26 -8.17
N LYS A 34 -10.23 -13.16 -8.70
CA LYS A 34 -10.02 -14.60 -8.56
C LYS A 34 -9.13 -15.09 -9.69
N ALA A 35 -7.91 -15.50 -9.37
CA ALA A 35 -6.98 -16.13 -10.30
C ALA A 35 -7.17 -17.65 -10.34
N LEU A 36 -7.09 -18.24 -11.53
CA LEU A 36 -7.33 -19.67 -11.76
C LEU A 36 -6.09 -20.54 -11.56
N ASP A 37 -4.91 -19.95 -11.62
CA ASP A 37 -3.59 -20.58 -11.53
C ASP A 37 -3.03 -20.63 -10.09
N TRP A 38 -3.81 -20.18 -9.10
CA TRP A 38 -3.45 -20.21 -7.69
C TRP A 38 -4.02 -21.44 -6.98
N THR A 39 -3.20 -22.08 -6.15
CA THR A 39 -3.64 -23.22 -5.31
C THR A 39 -4.48 -22.79 -4.11
N LEU A 40 -4.26 -21.56 -3.62
CA LEU A 40 -5.03 -20.95 -2.53
C LEU A 40 -6.14 -20.06 -3.10
N GLU A 41 -7.23 -19.93 -2.35
CA GLU A 41 -8.34 -19.04 -2.72
C GLU A 41 -7.87 -17.59 -2.85
N THR A 42 -8.28 -16.92 -3.93
CA THR A 42 -8.01 -15.50 -4.24
C THR A 42 -9.32 -14.73 -4.46
N GLY A 43 -9.26 -13.39 -4.51
CA GLY A 43 -10.38 -12.53 -4.89
C GLY A 43 -11.23 -12.02 -3.71
N GLY A 44 -10.67 -12.00 -2.50
CA GLY A 44 -11.36 -11.57 -1.28
C GLY A 44 -11.17 -10.10 -0.91
N ALA A 45 -10.42 -9.31 -1.69
CA ALA A 45 -10.07 -7.94 -1.34
C ALA A 45 -11.28 -7.03 -1.05
N GLU A 46 -12.35 -7.12 -1.83
CA GLU A 46 -13.55 -6.31 -1.60
C GLU A 46 -14.16 -6.59 -0.21
N ARG A 47 -14.30 -7.88 0.14
CA ARG A 47 -14.81 -8.28 1.46
C ARG A 47 -13.89 -7.82 2.58
N HIS A 48 -12.58 -7.94 2.37
CA HIS A 48 -11.60 -7.51 3.37
C HIS A 48 -11.61 -5.99 3.55
N LEU A 49 -11.71 -5.21 2.47
CA LEU A 49 -11.90 -3.76 2.50
C LEU A 49 -13.18 -3.37 3.26
N HIS A 50 -14.28 -4.07 3.03
CA HIS A 50 -15.51 -3.87 3.81
C HIS A 50 -15.33 -4.19 5.30
N PHE A 51 -14.60 -5.24 5.65
CA PHE A 51 -14.26 -5.56 7.03
C PHE A 51 -13.44 -4.42 7.68
N LEU A 52 -12.44 -3.88 6.97
CA LEU A 52 -11.66 -2.74 7.48
C LEU A 52 -12.54 -1.51 7.72
N ALA A 53 -13.32 -1.12 6.72
CA ALA A 53 -14.13 0.09 6.75
C ALA A 53 -15.27 0.02 7.77
N ASN A 54 -15.93 -1.14 7.89
CA ASN A 54 -17.18 -1.26 8.65
C ASN A 54 -17.00 -1.92 10.02
N ARG A 55 -15.86 -2.57 10.28
CA ARG A 55 -15.61 -3.28 11.55
C ARG A 55 -14.35 -2.79 12.24
N VAL A 56 -13.20 -2.86 11.59
CA VAL A 56 -11.91 -2.56 12.24
C VAL A 56 -11.80 -1.08 12.60
N ILE A 57 -11.98 -0.18 11.64
CA ILE A 57 -11.86 1.25 11.87
C ILE A 57 -12.88 1.72 12.93
N PRO A 58 -14.20 1.43 12.81
CA PRO A 58 -15.16 1.81 13.85
C PRO A 58 -14.84 1.25 15.23
N PHE A 59 -14.33 0.01 15.32
CA PHE A 59 -13.94 -0.61 16.59
C PHE A 59 -12.82 0.17 17.30
N VAL A 60 -11.79 0.58 16.54
CA VAL A 60 -10.64 1.34 17.05
C VAL A 60 -11.07 2.76 17.45
N GLU A 61 -11.80 3.46 16.59
CA GLU A 61 -12.23 4.84 16.83
C GLU A 61 -13.21 4.96 18.01
N ALA A 62 -13.98 3.91 18.30
CA ALA A 62 -14.85 3.87 19.47
C ALA A 62 -14.08 3.66 20.79
N ARG A 63 -12.84 3.18 20.76
CA ARG A 63 -12.05 2.80 21.96
C ARG A 63 -10.87 3.71 22.24
N PHE A 64 -10.31 4.31 21.19
CA PHE A 64 -9.12 5.14 21.29
C PHE A 64 -9.40 6.52 20.70
N ARG A 65 -8.77 7.55 21.27
CA ARG A 65 -8.88 8.91 20.76
C ARG A 65 -8.08 9.04 19.47
N THR A 66 -8.74 8.83 18.33
CA THR A 66 -8.17 8.95 17.00
C THR A 66 -8.47 10.32 16.39
N THR A 67 -7.60 10.81 15.51
CA THR A 67 -7.93 11.93 14.63
C THR A 67 -8.66 11.39 13.41
N ALA A 68 -9.92 11.77 13.23
CA ALA A 68 -10.73 11.30 12.10
C ALA A 68 -9.99 11.57 10.77
N LYS A 69 -10.03 10.59 9.87
CA LYS A 69 -9.41 10.61 8.52
C LYS A 69 -7.88 10.61 8.47
N LYS A 70 -7.15 10.96 9.55
CA LYS A 70 -5.67 10.79 9.63
C LYS A 70 -5.30 9.32 9.82
N ARG A 71 -5.43 8.52 8.77
CA ARG A 71 -5.14 7.07 8.77
C ARG A 71 -4.08 6.78 7.73
N THR A 72 -3.09 5.97 8.12
CA THR A 72 -2.04 5.48 7.23
C THR A 72 -2.22 3.97 7.03
N PHE A 73 -2.30 3.53 5.77
CA PHE A 73 -2.21 2.13 5.41
C PHE A 73 -0.74 1.76 5.13
N VAL A 74 -0.28 0.61 5.63
CA VAL A 74 1.06 0.07 5.35
C VAL A 74 0.90 -1.38 4.93
N GLY A 75 1.42 -1.72 3.74
CA GLY A 75 1.38 -3.08 3.22
C GLY A 75 2.61 -3.42 2.40
N ASN A 76 3.09 -4.67 2.52
CA ASN A 76 4.19 -5.21 1.73
C ASN A 76 3.68 -6.29 0.77
N SER A 77 4.26 -6.44 -0.41
CA SER A 77 3.97 -7.56 -1.32
C SER A 77 2.49 -7.56 -1.73
N LEU A 78 1.75 -8.67 -1.53
CA LEU A 78 0.29 -8.69 -1.70
C LEU A 78 -0.42 -7.63 -0.84
N GLY A 79 0.12 -7.28 0.34
CA GLY A 79 -0.43 -6.18 1.14
C GLY A 79 -0.28 -4.82 0.45
N GLY A 80 0.79 -4.61 -0.32
CA GLY A 80 0.97 -3.42 -1.15
C GLY A 80 0.00 -3.39 -2.35
N LEU A 81 -0.25 -4.56 -2.97
CA LEU A 81 -1.30 -4.72 -3.98
C LEU A 81 -2.68 -4.35 -3.40
N PHE A 82 -3.00 -4.86 -2.20
CA PHE A 82 -4.25 -4.53 -1.52
C PHE A 82 -4.33 -3.06 -1.13
N GLY A 83 -3.23 -2.43 -0.72
CA GLY A 83 -3.17 -0.99 -0.47
C GLY A 83 -3.54 -0.16 -1.69
N LEU A 84 -3.01 -0.53 -2.87
CA LEU A 84 -3.43 0.10 -4.14
C LEU A 84 -4.91 -0.15 -4.42
N TYR A 85 -5.41 -1.36 -4.18
CA TYR A 85 -6.83 -1.67 -4.35
C TYR A 85 -7.72 -0.79 -3.47
N ILE A 86 -7.36 -0.58 -2.20
CA ILE A 86 -8.07 0.32 -1.29
C ILE A 86 -8.06 1.75 -1.83
N LEU A 87 -6.89 2.26 -2.26
CA LEU A 87 -6.73 3.61 -2.78
C LEU A 87 -7.69 3.88 -3.95
N LEU A 88 -7.84 2.93 -4.87
CA LEU A 88 -8.73 3.08 -6.02
C LEU A 88 -10.21 2.86 -5.65
N ASN A 89 -10.54 1.93 -4.75
CA ASN A 89 -11.94 1.57 -4.52
C ASN A 89 -12.62 2.34 -3.37
N ARG A 90 -11.82 2.86 -2.41
CA ARG A 90 -12.27 3.67 -1.26
C ARG A 90 -11.23 4.76 -0.96
N PRO A 91 -11.04 5.73 -1.87
CA PRO A 91 -9.95 6.71 -1.80
C PRO A 91 -9.94 7.56 -0.53
N THR A 92 -11.09 7.75 0.12
CA THR A 92 -11.21 8.56 1.36
C THR A 92 -10.99 7.76 2.64
N LEU A 93 -10.66 6.47 2.56
CA LEU A 93 -10.54 5.61 3.74
C LEU A 93 -9.25 5.89 4.53
N PHE A 94 -8.15 6.10 3.82
CA PHE A 94 -6.83 6.46 4.35
C PHE A 94 -6.29 7.70 3.64
N GLU A 95 -5.57 8.55 4.39
CA GLU A 95 -4.91 9.75 3.88
C GLU A 95 -3.50 9.43 3.36
N HIS A 96 -2.88 8.37 3.89
CA HIS A 96 -1.53 7.96 3.52
C HIS A 96 -1.47 6.47 3.18
N TYR A 97 -0.66 6.12 2.19
CA TYR A 97 -0.39 4.75 1.77
C TYR A 97 1.10 4.50 1.68
N VAL A 98 1.58 3.45 2.33
CA VAL A 98 2.93 2.92 2.18
C VAL A 98 2.82 1.57 1.49
N LEU A 99 3.19 1.54 0.21
CA LEU A 99 3.11 0.38 -0.68
C LEU A 99 4.53 -0.18 -0.86
N GLY A 100 4.91 -1.12 0.00
CA GLY A 100 6.16 -1.86 -0.09
C GLY A 100 6.06 -2.98 -1.11
N SER A 101 6.99 -2.99 -2.07
CA SER A 101 7.16 -3.99 -3.13
C SER A 101 5.84 -4.57 -3.63
N PRO A 102 4.90 -3.70 -4.10
CA PRO A 102 3.53 -4.13 -4.36
C PRO A 102 3.52 -5.20 -5.45
N SER A 103 2.81 -6.31 -5.22
CA SER A 103 2.73 -7.44 -6.15
C SER A 103 1.82 -7.16 -7.35
N LEU A 104 2.16 -6.12 -8.12
CA LEU A 104 1.35 -5.64 -9.25
C LEU A 104 1.31 -6.63 -10.41
N TRP A 105 2.24 -7.58 -10.48
CA TRP A 105 2.23 -8.70 -11.42
C TRP A 105 1.02 -9.63 -11.28
N TYR A 106 0.33 -9.60 -10.14
CA TYR A 106 -0.82 -10.44 -9.84
C TYR A 106 -1.88 -10.36 -10.96
N ASP A 107 -2.42 -11.52 -11.34
CA ASP A 107 -3.46 -11.68 -12.37
C ASP A 107 -3.16 -10.87 -13.63
N ASN A 108 -1.99 -11.12 -14.23
CA ASN A 108 -1.54 -10.46 -15.47
C ASN A 108 -1.56 -8.93 -15.40
N LYS A 109 -1.18 -8.36 -14.25
CA LYS A 109 -1.18 -6.92 -14.00
C LYS A 109 -2.56 -6.26 -14.06
N ALA A 110 -3.63 -7.01 -13.78
CA ALA A 110 -5.01 -6.53 -13.84
C ALA A 110 -5.22 -5.21 -13.08
N LEU A 111 -4.76 -5.12 -11.82
CA LEU A 111 -4.95 -3.90 -11.03
C LEU A 111 -4.14 -2.71 -11.57
N LEU A 112 -2.90 -2.94 -12.01
CA LEU A 112 -2.06 -1.90 -12.60
C LEU A 112 -2.65 -1.38 -13.92
N GLY A 113 -3.25 -2.26 -14.73
CA GLY A 113 -3.95 -1.89 -15.96
C GLY A 113 -5.21 -1.04 -15.73
N GLN A 114 -5.81 -1.13 -14.54
CA GLN A 114 -7.02 -0.37 -14.19
C GLN A 114 -6.72 1.05 -13.66
N VAL A 115 -5.48 1.36 -13.25
CA VAL A 115 -5.13 2.66 -12.64
C VAL A 115 -5.48 3.83 -13.58
N SER A 116 -5.16 3.70 -14.87
CA SER A 116 -5.45 4.76 -15.84
C SER A 116 -6.96 4.98 -16.05
N ALA A 117 -7.74 3.90 -16.20
CA ALA A 117 -9.19 3.99 -16.35
C ALA A 117 -9.90 4.54 -15.10
N TRP A 118 -9.28 4.38 -13.93
CA TRP A 118 -9.80 4.94 -12.69
C TRP A 118 -9.66 6.47 -12.62
N ALA A 119 -8.57 7.03 -13.18
CA ALA A 119 -8.38 8.48 -13.28
C ALA A 119 -9.55 9.18 -13.99
N ASP A 120 -10.11 8.51 -15.00
CA ASP A 120 -11.18 9.06 -15.83
C ASP A 120 -12.55 9.09 -15.12
N ASN A 121 -12.71 8.36 -14.00
CA ASN A 121 -13.98 8.19 -13.27
C ASN A 121 -14.19 9.20 -12.11
N GLN A 122 -13.45 10.32 -12.07
CA GLN A 122 -13.70 11.52 -11.25
C GLN A 122 -13.74 11.36 -9.71
N GLN A 123 -13.37 10.22 -9.12
CA GLN A 123 -13.09 10.17 -7.69
C GLN A 123 -11.67 10.68 -7.45
N ASN A 124 -11.45 12.00 -7.39
CA ASN A 124 -10.11 12.55 -7.25
C ASN A 124 -9.57 12.30 -5.82
N PRO A 125 -8.70 11.29 -5.60
CA PRO A 125 -8.25 10.95 -4.27
C PRO A 125 -7.30 12.03 -3.78
N SER A 126 -7.44 12.44 -2.51
CA SER A 126 -6.44 13.25 -1.84
C SER A 126 -5.69 12.37 -0.86
N ALA A 127 -4.46 11.98 -1.24
CA ALA A 127 -3.63 11.09 -0.44
C ALA A 127 -2.14 11.27 -0.74
N LYS A 128 -1.30 10.95 0.25
CA LYS A 128 0.14 10.74 0.02
C LYS A 128 0.42 9.25 -0.18
N VAL A 129 1.14 8.91 -1.24
CA VAL A 129 1.45 7.53 -1.61
C VAL A 129 2.96 7.36 -1.68
N PHE A 130 3.52 6.56 -0.77
CA PHE A 130 4.91 6.16 -0.80
C PHE A 130 5.01 4.76 -1.39
N ILE A 131 5.68 4.63 -2.53
CA ILE A 131 5.97 3.36 -3.19
C ILE A 131 7.44 3.05 -2.92
N GLY A 132 7.73 1.86 -2.39
CA GLY A 132 9.09 1.43 -2.12
C GLY A 132 9.36 0.05 -2.70
N VAL A 133 10.54 -0.19 -3.25
CA VAL A 133 10.93 -1.49 -3.83
C VAL A 133 12.44 -1.69 -3.68
N GLY A 134 12.90 -2.93 -3.51
CA GLY A 134 14.33 -3.28 -3.52
C GLY A 134 14.92 -3.32 -4.94
N GLU A 135 16.13 -2.80 -5.11
CA GLU A 135 16.84 -2.77 -6.40
C GLU A 135 17.02 -4.17 -7.02
N LYS A 136 17.15 -5.21 -6.20
CA LYS A 136 17.34 -6.60 -6.66
C LYS A 136 16.03 -7.31 -7.01
N GLU A 137 14.87 -6.68 -6.81
CA GLU A 137 13.55 -7.26 -7.12
C GLU A 137 13.23 -7.20 -8.63
N THR A 138 14.19 -7.64 -9.42
CA THR A 138 14.12 -7.80 -10.87
C THR A 138 14.36 -9.27 -11.22
N PRO A 139 13.93 -9.71 -12.42
CA PRO A 139 14.15 -11.09 -12.88
C PRO A 139 15.63 -11.47 -13.02
N LEU A 140 16.53 -10.47 -13.08
CA LEU A 140 17.97 -10.67 -13.23
C LEU A 140 18.72 -10.71 -11.88
N GLY A 141 18.10 -10.22 -10.79
CA GLY A 141 18.75 -9.99 -9.50
C GLY A 141 18.24 -10.83 -8.33
N SER A 142 17.20 -11.65 -8.50
CA SER A 142 16.56 -12.41 -7.42
C SER A 142 15.84 -13.67 -7.91
N ASN A 143 15.34 -14.51 -6.99
CA ASN A 143 14.43 -15.65 -7.28
C ASN A 143 13.01 -15.20 -7.68
N ILE A 144 12.81 -13.94 -8.07
CA ILE A 144 11.51 -13.39 -8.45
C ILE A 144 11.39 -13.44 -9.97
N THR A 145 10.29 -14.01 -10.48
CA THR A 145 10.01 -14.15 -11.92
C THR A 145 9.46 -12.88 -12.56
N HIS A 146 9.10 -11.89 -11.75
CA HIS A 146 8.43 -10.65 -12.16
C HIS A 146 9.30 -9.43 -11.88
N ASP A 147 9.15 -8.38 -12.71
CA ASP A 147 9.88 -7.13 -12.58
C ASP A 147 9.13 -6.14 -11.67
N LEU A 148 9.39 -6.24 -10.36
CA LEU A 148 8.73 -5.38 -9.37
C LEU A 148 9.25 -3.94 -9.43
N VAL A 149 10.52 -3.74 -9.83
CA VAL A 149 11.08 -2.40 -10.02
C VAL A 149 10.39 -1.69 -11.18
N GLY A 150 10.27 -2.35 -12.34
CA GLY A 150 9.55 -1.83 -13.49
C GLY A 150 8.08 -1.56 -13.20
N ASP A 151 7.43 -2.46 -12.45
CA ASP A 151 6.04 -2.30 -12.03
C ASP A 151 5.84 -1.09 -11.08
N ALA A 152 6.76 -0.88 -10.12
CA ALA A 152 6.72 0.27 -9.23
C ALA A 152 6.93 1.60 -9.96
N ILE A 153 7.85 1.64 -10.93
CA ILE A 153 8.07 2.80 -11.80
C ILE A 153 6.82 3.09 -12.64
N SER A 154 6.22 2.05 -13.23
CA SER A 154 4.98 2.16 -14.01
C SER A 154 3.83 2.71 -13.15
N LEU A 155 3.65 2.18 -11.93
CA LEU A 155 2.64 2.69 -11.00
C LEU A 155 2.85 4.17 -10.66
N LYS A 156 4.08 4.57 -10.32
CA LYS A 156 4.42 5.97 -10.03
C LYS A 156 4.10 6.89 -11.22
N SER A 157 4.36 6.43 -12.44
CA SER A 157 4.03 7.17 -13.67
C SER A 157 2.51 7.28 -13.88
N GLN A 158 1.76 6.20 -13.64
CA GLN A 158 0.31 6.22 -13.80
C GLN A 158 -0.41 7.06 -12.74
N LEU A 159 0.13 7.14 -11.52
CA LEU A 159 -0.36 8.01 -10.44
C LEU A 159 0.16 9.45 -10.53
N ALA A 160 0.62 9.90 -11.70
CA ALA A 160 1.22 11.22 -11.84
C ALA A 160 0.22 12.37 -11.63
N PRO A 161 0.68 13.55 -11.16
CA PRO A 161 -0.20 14.66 -10.78
C PRO A 161 -1.12 15.19 -11.88
N TRP A 162 -0.71 15.06 -13.15
CA TRP A 162 -1.54 15.46 -14.29
C TRP A 162 -2.76 14.55 -14.52
N ARG A 163 -2.80 13.37 -13.89
CA ARG A 163 -3.97 12.47 -13.82
C ARG A 163 -4.68 12.54 -12.48
N PHE A 164 -3.93 12.78 -11.41
CA PHE A 164 -4.41 12.83 -10.03
C PHE A 164 -3.88 14.07 -9.32
N GLU A 165 -4.58 15.18 -9.48
CA GLU A 165 -4.13 16.50 -9.01
C GLU A 165 -3.81 16.53 -7.51
N HIS A 166 -4.50 15.71 -6.72
CA HIS A 166 -4.40 15.71 -5.26
C HIS A 166 -3.61 14.51 -4.69
N LEU A 167 -2.92 13.74 -5.54
CA LEU A 167 -1.97 12.72 -5.09
C LEU A 167 -0.55 13.27 -5.03
N ASP A 168 0.06 13.11 -3.85
CA ASP A 168 1.51 13.29 -3.67
C ASP A 168 2.16 11.92 -3.64
N VAL A 169 2.89 11.56 -4.69
CA VAL A 169 3.43 10.20 -4.87
C VAL A 169 4.94 10.24 -4.88
N LYS A 170 5.56 9.48 -3.97
CA LYS A 170 7.01 9.29 -3.88
C LYS A 170 7.38 7.85 -4.21
N LEU A 171 8.44 7.67 -5.00
CA LEU A 171 9.04 6.36 -5.27
C LEU A 171 10.42 6.29 -4.61
N MET A 172 10.72 5.17 -3.97
CA MET A 172 12.04 4.84 -3.45
C MET A 172 12.47 3.47 -3.97
N ILE A 173 13.63 3.41 -4.60
CA ILE A 173 14.33 2.15 -4.90
C ILE A 173 15.41 1.99 -3.83
N VAL A 174 15.34 0.92 -3.04
CA VAL A 174 16.28 0.64 -1.95
C VAL A 174 17.53 -0.05 -2.54
N PRO A 175 18.71 0.59 -2.50
CA PRO A 175 19.92 0.03 -3.10
C PRO A 175 20.31 -1.31 -2.46
N ASN A 176 20.78 -2.25 -3.28
CA ASN A 176 21.27 -3.58 -2.87
C ASN A 176 20.27 -4.47 -2.08
N ALA A 177 19.01 -4.05 -1.94
CA ALA A 177 18.00 -4.77 -1.18
C ALA A 177 17.19 -5.72 -2.07
N ASP A 178 16.84 -6.87 -1.51
CA ASP A 178 15.83 -7.80 -2.03
C ASP A 178 14.47 -7.54 -1.35
N HIS A 179 13.49 -8.41 -1.63
CA HIS A 179 12.11 -8.28 -1.16
C HIS A 179 11.97 -8.23 0.38
N GLU A 180 12.87 -8.90 1.12
CA GLU A 180 12.81 -8.96 2.58
C GLU A 180 13.49 -7.73 3.20
N VAL A 181 14.67 -7.36 2.68
CA VAL A 181 15.48 -6.26 3.21
C VAL A 181 14.88 -4.90 2.86
N ALA A 182 14.15 -4.78 1.73
CA ALA A 182 13.56 -3.52 1.31
C ALA A 182 12.51 -3.02 2.31
N PHE A 183 11.65 -3.90 2.83
CA PHE A 183 10.45 -3.47 3.55
C PHE A 183 10.71 -2.61 4.81
N PRO A 184 11.62 -2.97 5.74
CA PRO A 184 11.92 -2.11 6.89
C PRO A 184 12.42 -0.72 6.50
N THR A 185 13.27 -0.65 5.47
CA THR A 185 13.82 0.62 4.94
C THR A 185 12.72 1.47 4.31
N VAL A 186 11.80 0.84 3.57
CA VAL A 186 10.64 1.50 2.97
C VAL A 186 9.74 2.09 4.04
N VAL A 187 9.36 1.31 5.06
CA VAL A 187 8.45 1.78 6.12
C VAL A 187 9.07 2.94 6.89
N THR A 188 10.33 2.83 7.31
CA THR A 188 10.99 3.89 8.08
C THR A 188 11.14 5.19 7.27
N SER A 189 11.55 5.09 6.00
CA SER A 189 11.67 6.23 5.10
C SER A 189 10.32 6.87 4.76
N ALA A 190 9.27 6.05 4.63
CA ALA A 190 7.92 6.54 4.38
C ALA A 190 7.36 7.29 5.59
N LEU A 191 7.52 6.76 6.79
CA LEU A 191 7.05 7.42 8.02
C LEU A 191 7.76 8.76 8.24
N ASP A 192 9.07 8.82 7.99
CA ASP A 192 9.82 10.09 8.03
C ASP A 192 9.24 11.10 7.04
N TRP A 193 9.03 10.69 5.79
CA TRP A 193 8.47 11.58 4.76
C TRP A 193 7.03 12.03 5.03
N LEU A 194 6.16 11.11 5.50
CA LEU A 194 4.75 11.39 5.75
C LEU A 194 4.55 12.35 6.94
N PHE A 195 5.37 12.21 7.97
CA PHE A 195 5.20 12.92 9.25
C PHE A 195 6.32 13.94 9.55
N ALA A 196 7.19 14.23 8.59
CA ALA A 196 8.15 15.31 8.72
C ALA A 196 7.41 16.65 8.96
N GLN A 197 7.59 17.23 10.14
CA GLN A 197 7.12 18.59 10.41
C GLN A 197 7.83 19.58 9.47
N PRO A 198 7.12 20.58 8.90
CA PRO A 198 7.78 21.68 8.21
C PRO A 198 8.80 22.35 9.16
N PRO A 199 9.89 22.93 8.64
CA PRO A 199 10.83 23.65 9.49
C PRO A 199 10.08 24.72 10.28
N SER A 200 10.30 24.77 11.60
CA SER A 200 9.84 25.87 12.43
C SER A 200 10.49 27.15 11.89
N ILE A 201 9.67 28.05 11.35
CA ILE A 201 10.12 29.38 10.94
C ILE A 201 10.57 30.10 12.22
N PRO A 202 11.80 30.63 12.27
CA PRO A 202 12.31 31.37 13.44
C PRO A 202 11.54 32.65 13.70
#